data_AF-A0A921MZN3-F1
#
_entry.id   AF-A0A921MZN3-F1
#
_cell.length_a   1.000
_cell.length_b   1.000
_cell.length_c   1.000
_cell.angle_alpha   90.00
_cell.angle_beta   90.00
_cell.angle_gamma   90.00
#
_symmetry.space_group_name_H-M   'P 1'
#
loop_
_entity.id
_entity.type
_entity.pdbx_description
1 polymer ?
#
loop_
_entity_poly.entity_id
_entity_poly.type
_entity_poly.pdbx_seq_one_letter_code
_entity_poly.pdbx_strand_id
1 'polypeptide(L)'
;GTNYNFNLDGMVRGRILTWDNPDFFIIIKDDIFNEIKKSINPLVFKAYEVSDKNNTKSTSAILKSLNSTDTNIFASSKDNSQIFTYYEVYKKNLDESSLILFVVSFLGCVFSCATGSILYFKQLTDATENKGYYNILFKLGITKKEVYLSIVKQNLFIFAIPLFIALFDSIIILNFLTNFISNLIGSSFIIPIFISLISFIFIYFVYYILTVNTYNTIISN
;
A
#
# COMPACT_ATOMS: atom_id res chain seq x y z
N GLY A 1 -2.48 -44.96 19.47
CA GLY A 1 -2.39 -43.91 18.43
C GLY A 1 -2.38 -44.59 17.09
N THR A 2 -3.41 -44.38 16.29
CA THR A 2 -3.46 -44.88 14.91
C THR A 2 -2.59 -43.98 14.04
N ASN A 3 -1.53 -44.57 13.44
CA ASN A 3 -0.71 -43.87 12.47
C ASN A 3 -1.46 -43.84 11.13
N TYR A 4 -2.04 -42.69 10.80
CA TYR A 4 -2.59 -42.47 9.47
C TYR A 4 -1.45 -42.04 8.54
N ASN A 5 -1.13 -42.88 7.54
CA ASN A 5 -0.25 -42.49 6.45
C ASN A 5 -1.07 -41.71 5.42
N PHE A 6 -0.93 -40.38 5.41
CA PHE A 6 -1.58 -39.52 4.43
C PHE A 6 -0.73 -39.44 3.16
N ASN A 7 -1.29 -39.86 2.03
CA ASN A 7 -0.72 -39.58 0.70
C ASN A 7 -1.43 -38.35 0.11
N LEU A 8 -0.63 -37.39 -0.35
CA LEU A 8 -1.11 -36.11 -0.87
C LEU A 8 -1.43 -36.28 -2.36
N ASP A 9 -2.72 -36.22 -2.72
CA ASP A 9 -3.21 -36.48 -4.08
C ASP A 9 -3.06 -35.25 -5.00
N GLY A 10 -3.14 -34.05 -4.43
CA GLY A 10 -2.96 -32.80 -5.17
C GLY A 10 -3.09 -31.56 -4.29
N MET A 11 -2.73 -30.40 -4.84
CA MET A 11 -2.84 -29.10 -4.19
C MET A 11 -3.64 -28.15 -5.08
N VAL A 12 -4.78 -27.67 -4.59
CA VAL A 12 -5.54 -26.59 -5.23
C VAL A 12 -5.04 -25.27 -4.67
N ARG A 13 -4.58 -24.37 -5.55
CA ARG A 13 -4.20 -23.00 -5.17
C ARG A 13 -5.38 -22.07 -5.39
N GLY A 14 -5.99 -21.63 -4.30
CA GLY A 14 -7.15 -20.73 -4.30
C GLY A 14 -7.77 -20.65 -2.92
N ARG A 15 -8.67 -19.68 -2.71
CA ARG A 15 -9.41 -19.55 -1.45
C ARG A 15 -10.83 -20.03 -1.63
N ILE A 16 -11.26 -20.89 -0.72
CA ILE A 16 -12.63 -21.40 -0.63
C ILE A 16 -13.39 -20.68 0.49
N LEU A 17 -12.69 -20.17 1.50
CA LEU A 17 -13.23 -19.46 2.66
C LEU A 17 -12.61 -18.06 2.78
N THR A 18 -13.29 -17.16 3.50
CA THR A 18 -12.81 -15.81 3.83
C THR A 18 -11.55 -15.86 4.70
N TRP A 19 -10.80 -14.74 4.78
CA TRP A 19 -9.60 -14.63 5.62
C TRP A 19 -9.94 -14.83 7.11
N ASP A 20 -9.87 -16.08 7.55
CA ASP A 20 -9.92 -16.47 8.96
C ASP A 20 -9.10 -17.76 9.13
N ASN A 21 -8.65 -18.04 10.36
CA ASN A 21 -7.87 -19.25 10.69
C ASN A 21 -8.58 -20.51 10.15
N PRO A 22 -7.89 -21.50 9.52
CA PRO A 22 -6.44 -21.69 9.32
C PRO A 22 -5.89 -21.31 7.92
N ASP A 23 -4.56 -21.14 7.85
CA ASP A 23 -3.81 -20.79 6.62
C ASP A 23 -3.89 -21.82 5.48
N PHE A 24 -4.23 -23.08 5.80
CA PHE A 24 -4.40 -24.15 4.82
C PHE A 24 -5.54 -25.09 5.23
N PHE A 25 -6.26 -25.58 4.22
CA PHE A 25 -7.31 -26.56 4.39
C PHE A 25 -6.89 -27.90 3.77
N ILE A 26 -7.13 -28.99 4.49
CA ILE A 26 -6.93 -30.34 3.97
C ILE A 26 -8.30 -30.90 3.61
N ILE A 27 -8.48 -31.21 2.34
CA ILE A 27 -9.67 -31.93 1.87
C ILE A 27 -9.43 -33.41 2.14
N ILE A 28 -10.26 -34.01 2.98
CA ILE A 28 -10.20 -35.43 3.34
C ILE A 28 -11.39 -36.18 2.73
N LYS A 29 -11.24 -37.48 2.50
CA LYS A 29 -12.33 -38.35 2.05
C LYS A 29 -13.38 -38.52 3.14
N ASP A 30 -14.63 -38.75 2.74
CA ASP A 30 -15.77 -38.92 3.64
C ASP A 30 -15.56 -40.04 4.67
N ASP A 31 -14.89 -41.13 4.28
CA ASP A 31 -14.59 -42.26 5.17
C ASP A 31 -13.73 -41.83 6.38
N ILE A 32 -12.68 -41.06 6.13
CA ILE A 32 -11.77 -40.53 7.16
C ILE A 32 -12.49 -39.48 8.00
N PHE A 33 -13.29 -38.62 7.37
CA PHE A 33 -14.11 -37.64 8.08
C PHE A 33 -15.06 -38.31 9.07
N ASN A 34 -15.73 -39.39 8.65
CA ASN A 34 -16.65 -40.15 9.49
C ASN A 34 -15.95 -40.84 10.67
N GLU A 35 -14.68 -41.22 10.53
CA GLU A 35 -13.87 -41.76 11.62
C GLU A 35 -13.50 -40.67 12.63
N ILE A 36 -12.98 -39.53 12.16
CA ILE A 36 -12.58 -38.39 13.02
C ILE A 36 -13.78 -37.79 13.75
N LYS A 37 -14.93 -37.71 13.09
CA LYS A 37 -16.20 -37.21 13.67
C LYS A 37 -16.64 -37.98 14.92
N LYS A 38 -16.24 -39.24 15.08
CA LYS A 38 -16.55 -40.04 16.28
C LYS A 38 -15.76 -39.59 17.50
N SER A 39 -14.58 -39.00 17.30
CA SER A 39 -13.68 -38.55 18.37
C SER A 39 -13.82 -37.06 18.68
N ILE A 40 -14.22 -36.24 17.69
CA ILE A 40 -14.30 -34.79 17.82
C ILE A 40 -15.59 -34.30 17.18
N ASN A 41 -16.34 -33.44 17.89
CA ASN A 41 -17.53 -32.81 17.33
C ASN A 41 -17.15 -31.84 16.19
N PRO A 42 -17.69 -32.02 14.98
CA PRO A 42 -17.36 -31.17 13.85
C PRO A 42 -18.01 -29.79 13.99
N LEU A 43 -17.26 -28.75 13.65
CA LEU A 43 -17.81 -27.39 13.52
C LEU A 43 -18.24 -27.19 12.06
N VAL A 44 -19.51 -26.83 11.85
CA VAL A 44 -20.12 -26.73 10.51
C VAL A 44 -20.21 -25.28 10.09
N PHE A 45 -19.53 -24.93 9.00
CA PHE A 45 -19.65 -23.63 8.35
C PHE A 45 -20.63 -23.71 7.18
N LYS A 46 -21.58 -22.77 7.12
CA LYS A 46 -22.48 -22.59 5.96
C LYS A 46 -22.10 -21.32 5.23
N ALA A 47 -21.73 -21.45 3.95
CA ALA A 47 -21.44 -20.32 3.07
C ALA A 47 -22.61 -20.11 2.11
N TYR A 48 -22.97 -18.84 1.89
CA TYR A 48 -23.99 -18.45 0.91
C TYR A 48 -23.34 -17.54 -0.12
N GLU A 49 -23.45 -17.90 -1.39
CA GLU A 49 -23.03 -17.04 -2.50
C GLU A 49 -24.15 -16.04 -2.81
N VAL A 50 -23.80 -14.75 -2.85
CA VAL A 50 -24.73 -13.69 -3.23
C VAL A 50 -24.41 -13.30 -4.68
N SER A 51 -25.34 -13.59 -5.59
CA SER A 51 -25.15 -13.36 -7.03
C SER A 51 -25.07 -11.88 -7.40
N ASP A 52 -25.77 -11.00 -6.67
CA ASP A 52 -25.76 -9.55 -6.90
C ASP A 52 -24.83 -8.82 -5.92
N LYS A 53 -23.66 -8.40 -6.42
CA LYS A 53 -22.64 -7.68 -5.65
C LYS A 53 -23.09 -6.28 -5.23
N ASN A 54 -23.98 -5.64 -5.99
CA ASN A 54 -24.39 -4.25 -5.75
C ASN A 54 -25.34 -4.14 -4.54
N ASN A 55 -26.10 -5.20 -4.27
CA ASN A 55 -27.08 -5.23 -3.19
C ASN A 55 -26.51 -5.77 -1.85
N THR A 56 -25.20 -6.05 -1.79
CA THR A 56 -24.54 -6.67 -0.62
C THR A 56 -24.76 -5.91 0.69
N LYS A 57 -24.91 -4.57 0.65
CA LYS A 57 -25.24 -3.75 1.82
C LYS A 57 -26.63 -4.04 2.39
N SER A 58 -27.65 -4.09 1.52
CA SER A 58 -29.03 -4.34 1.94
C SER A 58 -29.23 -5.81 2.34
N THR A 59 -28.64 -6.75 1.60
CA THR A 59 -28.65 -8.17 1.94
C THR A 59 -27.94 -8.44 3.27
N SER A 60 -26.80 -7.78 3.54
CA SER A 60 -26.11 -7.86 4.83
C SER A 60 -26.99 -7.36 5.98
N ALA A 61 -27.70 -6.24 5.80
CA ALA A 61 -28.61 -5.72 6.80
C ALA A 61 -29.78 -6.69 7.10
N ILE A 62 -30.36 -7.30 6.05
CA ILE A 62 -31.42 -8.30 6.19
C ILE A 62 -30.89 -9.55 6.91
N LEU A 63 -29.74 -10.08 6.49
CA LEU A 63 -29.11 -11.26 7.12
C LEU A 63 -28.82 -11.03 8.60
N LYS A 64 -28.38 -9.82 8.98
CA LYS A 64 -28.20 -9.46 10.39
C LYS A 64 -29.51 -9.38 11.16
N SER A 65 -30.55 -8.80 10.55
CA SER A 65 -31.87 -8.72 11.18
C SER A 65 -32.49 -10.09 11.48
N LEU A 66 -32.17 -11.10 10.66
CA LEU A 66 -32.57 -12.49 10.86
C LEU A 66 -31.83 -13.17 12.02
N ASN A 67 -30.67 -12.65 12.45
CA ASN A 67 -29.85 -13.18 13.54
C ASN A 67 -30.10 -12.47 14.88
N SER A 68 -30.64 -11.25 14.85
CA SER A 68 -30.78 -10.37 16.02
C SER A 68 -31.99 -10.66 16.93
N THR A 69 -32.72 -11.76 16.74
CA THR A 69 -33.80 -12.11 17.68
C THR A 69 -33.31 -12.65 19.03
N ASP A 70 -32.02 -12.94 19.20
CA ASP A 70 -31.45 -13.29 20.51
C ASP A 70 -29.96 -12.95 20.55
N THR A 71 -29.54 -11.77 21.05
CA THR A 71 -28.19 -11.64 21.66
C THR A 71 -28.06 -10.32 22.43
N ASN A 72 -28.08 -10.42 23.76
CA ASN A 72 -27.33 -9.50 24.60
C ASN A 72 -25.84 -9.84 24.49
N ILE A 73 -25.06 -8.80 24.22
CA ILE A 73 -23.61 -8.81 24.09
C ILE A 73 -23.03 -9.13 25.50
N PHE A 74 -22.02 -10.00 25.59
CA PHE A 74 -21.29 -10.42 26.80
C PHE A 74 -21.82 -11.61 27.64
N ALA A 75 -22.50 -12.59 27.05
CA ALA A 75 -22.68 -13.90 27.70
C ALA A 75 -21.92 -15.00 26.96
N SER A 76 -20.82 -15.45 27.56
CA SER A 76 -20.19 -16.73 27.28
C SER A 76 -21.22 -17.85 27.39
N SER A 77 -21.66 -18.44 26.28
CA SER A 77 -21.95 -19.88 26.10
C SER A 77 -22.84 -20.16 24.88
N LYS A 78 -22.45 -21.23 24.16
CA LYS A 78 -23.25 -22.11 23.28
C LYS A 78 -24.09 -21.48 22.16
N ASP A 79 -23.59 -21.72 20.94
CA ASP A 79 -24.36 -21.75 19.68
C ASP A 79 -24.82 -20.41 19.11
N ASN A 80 -23.96 -19.39 19.21
CA ASN A 80 -24.17 -18.13 18.49
C ASN A 80 -23.65 -18.28 17.06
N SER A 81 -24.54 -18.51 16.09
CA SER A 81 -24.21 -18.42 14.67
C SER A 81 -23.89 -16.96 14.31
N GLN A 82 -22.63 -16.56 14.40
CA GLN A 82 -22.19 -15.25 13.92
C GLN A 82 -22.22 -15.26 12.39
N ILE A 83 -23.14 -14.48 11.80
CA ILE A 83 -23.19 -14.29 10.35
C ILE A 83 -22.17 -13.25 9.95
N PHE A 84 -21.09 -13.70 9.31
CA PHE A 84 -20.13 -12.82 8.66
C PHE A 84 -20.60 -12.51 7.25
N THR A 85 -20.73 -11.22 6.93
CA THR A 85 -21.15 -10.77 5.60
C THR A 85 -20.00 -10.07 4.89
N TYR A 86 -19.92 -10.24 3.57
CA TYR A 86 -18.91 -9.56 2.76
C TYR A 86 -18.91 -8.04 2.98
N TYR A 87 -20.08 -7.41 3.04
CA TYR A 87 -20.20 -5.96 3.22
C TYR A 87 -19.60 -5.46 4.54
N GLU A 88 -19.74 -6.22 5.62
CA GLU A 88 -19.18 -5.85 6.93
C GLU A 88 -17.65 -5.92 6.92
N VAL A 89 -17.10 -7.00 6.37
CA VAL A 89 -15.65 -7.15 6.21
C VAL A 89 -15.11 -6.05 5.29
N TYR A 90 -15.79 -5.79 4.17
CA TYR A 90 -15.43 -4.71 3.24
C TYR A 90 -15.46 -3.34 3.91
N LYS A 91 -16.55 -2.99 4.61
CA LYS A 91 -16.69 -1.71 5.29
C LYS A 91 -15.65 -1.55 6.40
N LYS A 92 -15.44 -2.57 7.22
CA LYS A 92 -14.40 -2.56 8.26
C LYS A 92 -13.01 -2.32 7.66
N ASN A 93 -12.66 -3.03 6.60
CA ASN A 93 -11.39 -2.83 5.91
C ASN A 93 -11.25 -1.42 5.33
N LEU A 94 -12.33 -0.86 4.77
CA LEU A 94 -12.34 0.53 4.32
C LEU A 94 -12.12 1.51 5.47
N ASP A 95 -12.83 1.35 6.59
CA ASP A 95 -12.73 2.23 7.75
C ASP A 95 -11.30 2.21 8.34
N GLU A 96 -10.71 1.02 8.48
CA GLU A 96 -9.32 0.84 8.95
C GLU A 96 -8.30 1.40 7.95
N SER A 97 -8.46 1.10 6.66
CA SER A 97 -7.52 1.57 5.62
C SER A 97 -7.60 3.08 5.41
N SER A 98 -8.77 3.70 5.60
CA SER A 98 -8.97 5.14 5.39
C SER A 98 -8.16 5.97 6.38
N LEU A 99 -8.09 5.54 7.64
CA LEU A 99 -7.28 6.21 8.65
C LEU A 99 -5.79 6.12 8.34
N ILE A 100 -5.33 4.92 7.95
CA ILE A 100 -3.92 4.71 7.58
C ILE A 100 -3.57 5.57 6.36
N LEU A 101 -4.43 5.56 5.34
CA LEU A 101 -4.23 6.35 4.12
C LEU A 101 -4.18 7.86 4.41
N PHE A 102 -5.04 8.35 5.30
CA PHE A 102 -5.01 9.74 5.75
C PHE A 102 -3.69 10.09 6.44
N VAL A 103 -3.28 9.30 7.44
CA VAL A 103 -2.05 9.55 8.21
C VAL A 103 -0.82 9.52 7.31
N VAL A 104 -0.68 8.49 6.47
CA VAL A 104 0.48 8.33 5.58
C VAL A 104 0.53 9.46 4.55
N SER A 105 -0.61 9.83 3.96
CA SER A 105 -0.67 10.91 2.96
C SER A 105 -0.37 12.27 3.57
N PHE A 106 -0.92 12.57 4.74
CA PHE A 106 -0.67 13.82 5.45
C PHE A 106 0.80 13.93 5.86
N LEU A 107 1.35 12.88 6.46
CA LEU A 107 2.74 12.85 6.89
C LEU A 107 3.70 12.94 5.69
N GLY A 108 3.38 12.28 4.57
CA GLY A 108 4.12 12.40 3.31
C GLY A 108 4.12 13.82 2.76
N CYS A 109 2.98 14.53 2.80
CA CYS A 109 2.88 15.92 2.39
C CYS A 109 3.74 16.84 3.27
N VAL A 110 3.67 16.68 4.60
CA VAL A 110 4.47 17.46 5.55
C VAL A 110 5.97 17.24 5.32
N PHE A 111 6.41 16.00 5.16
CA PHE A 111 7.82 15.71 4.85
C PHE A 111 8.24 16.25 3.48
N SER A 112 7.36 16.22 2.47
CA SER A 112 7.65 16.81 1.17
C SER A 112 7.84 18.34 1.27
N CYS A 113 6.97 19.04 2.00
CA CYS A 113 7.13 20.47 2.25
C CYS A 113 8.40 20.80 3.05
N ALA A 114 8.72 19.99 4.06
CA ALA A 114 9.93 20.17 4.87
C ALA A 114 11.21 19.97 4.04
N THR A 115 11.27 18.91 3.23
CA THR A 115 12.40 18.66 2.32
C THR A 115 12.52 19.75 1.26
N GLY A 116 11.42 20.21 0.68
CA GLY A 116 11.41 21.36 -0.23
C GLY A 116 11.94 22.64 0.44
N SER A 117 11.56 22.90 1.70
CA SER A 117 12.06 24.05 2.47
C SER A 117 13.55 23.96 2.78
N ILE A 118 14.04 22.78 3.21
CA ILE A 118 15.47 22.53 3.46
C ILE A 118 16.28 22.81 2.20
N LEU A 119 15.80 22.33 1.06
CA LEU A 119 16.48 22.51 -0.21
C LEU A 119 16.43 23.96 -0.70
N TYR A 120 15.33 24.68 -0.48
CA TYR A 120 15.24 26.12 -0.73
C TYR A 120 16.28 26.90 0.11
N PHE A 121 16.35 26.64 1.41
CA PHE A 121 17.35 27.30 2.27
C PHE A 121 18.78 26.95 1.89
N LYS A 122 19.04 25.70 1.49
CA LYS A 122 20.36 25.30 0.99
C LYS A 122 20.75 26.11 -0.25
N GLN A 123 19.85 26.27 -1.22
CA GLN A 123 20.10 27.08 -2.41
C GLN A 123 20.36 28.55 -2.06
N LEU A 124 19.61 29.11 -1.10
CA LEU A 124 19.80 30.49 -0.64
C LEU A 124 21.18 30.67 0.02
N THR A 125 21.57 29.75 0.91
CA THR A 125 22.86 29.78 1.60
C THR A 125 24.02 29.57 0.64
N ASP A 126 23.94 28.60 -0.27
CA ASP A 126 24.98 28.37 -1.29
C ASP A 126 25.14 29.59 -2.21
N ALA A 127 24.06 30.33 -2.49
CA ALA A 127 24.10 31.57 -3.26
C ALA A 127 24.70 32.74 -2.48
N THR A 128 24.54 32.81 -1.16
CA THR A 128 25.07 33.90 -0.32
C THR A 128 26.52 33.68 0.10
N GLU A 129 26.90 32.48 0.54
CA GLU A 129 28.27 32.15 0.96
C GLU A 129 29.26 32.23 -0.20
N ASN A 130 28.87 31.75 -1.38
CA ASN A 130 29.76 31.71 -2.53
C ASN A 130 29.85 33.05 -3.29
N LYS A 131 29.15 34.12 -2.87
CA LYS A 131 29.25 35.45 -3.52
C LYS A 131 30.70 35.94 -3.62
N GLY A 132 31.51 35.74 -2.58
CA GLY A 132 32.93 36.13 -2.58
C GLY A 132 33.77 35.30 -3.56
N TYR A 133 33.52 33.99 -3.60
CA TYR A 133 34.21 33.05 -4.49
C TYR A 133 33.84 33.27 -5.96
N TYR A 134 32.56 33.54 -6.25
CA TYR A 134 32.09 33.89 -7.59
C TYR A 134 32.68 35.21 -8.08
N ASN A 135 32.89 36.18 -7.19
CA ASN A 135 33.54 37.44 -7.56
C ASN A 135 35.02 37.25 -7.99
N ILE A 136 35.69 36.21 -7.48
CA ILE A 136 37.04 35.83 -7.91
C ILE A 136 36.99 35.11 -9.26
N LEU A 137 36.05 34.18 -9.45
CA LEU A 137 35.84 33.47 -10.73
C LEU A 137 35.46 34.43 -11.86
N PHE A 138 34.65 35.47 -11.59
CA PHE A 138 34.34 36.52 -12.56
C PHE A 138 35.59 37.33 -12.96
N LYS A 139 36.51 37.57 -12.03
CA LYS A 139 37.81 38.21 -12.32
C LYS A 139 38.74 37.32 -13.14
N LEU A 140 38.52 36.01 -13.15
CA LEU A 140 39.24 35.03 -13.98
C LEU A 140 38.60 34.82 -15.37
N GLY A 141 37.53 35.57 -15.70
CA GLY A 141 36.88 35.53 -17.01
C GLY A 141 35.76 34.51 -17.16
N ILE A 142 35.41 33.78 -16.08
CA ILE A 142 34.30 32.82 -16.09
C ILE A 142 32.99 33.59 -16.12
N THR A 143 32.03 33.15 -16.94
CA THR A 143 30.77 33.87 -17.11
C THR A 143 29.71 33.48 -16.06
N LYS A 144 28.78 34.40 -15.74
CA LYS A 144 27.65 34.13 -14.81
C LYS A 144 26.86 32.87 -15.18
N LYS A 145 26.81 32.56 -16.49
CA LYS A 145 26.15 31.40 -17.08
C LYS A 145 26.82 30.07 -16.73
N GLU A 146 28.15 30.03 -16.62
CA GLU A 146 28.91 28.82 -16.31
C GLU A 146 28.78 28.45 -14.82
N VAL A 147 28.86 29.46 -13.95
CA VAL A 147 28.60 29.30 -12.51
C VAL A 147 27.16 28.82 -12.25
N TYR A 148 26.18 29.43 -12.94
CA TYR A 148 24.78 29.00 -12.95
C TYR A 148 24.65 27.52 -13.31
N LEU A 149 25.27 27.11 -14.41
CA LEU A 149 25.14 25.75 -14.94
C LEU A 149 25.74 24.71 -13.99
N SER A 150 26.78 25.08 -13.26
CA SER A 150 27.40 24.23 -12.26
C SER A 150 26.48 23.97 -11.06
N ILE A 151 25.82 25.01 -10.53
CA ILE A 151 24.90 24.89 -9.39
C ILE A 151 23.64 24.13 -9.80
N VAL A 152 23.07 24.41 -10.97
CA VAL A 152 21.88 23.69 -11.47
C VAL A 152 22.18 22.21 -11.67
N LYS A 153 23.37 21.85 -12.18
CA LYS A 153 23.78 20.43 -12.28
C LYS A 153 23.92 19.77 -10.91
N GLN A 154 24.49 20.47 -9.93
CA GLN A 154 24.67 19.93 -8.57
C GLN A 154 23.33 19.72 -7.86
N ASN A 155 22.39 20.65 -8.05
CA ASN A 155 21.03 20.55 -7.53
C ASN A 155 20.24 19.44 -8.23
N LEU A 156 20.39 19.29 -9.55
CA LEU A 156 19.78 18.20 -10.32
C LEU A 156 20.24 16.83 -9.81
N PHE A 157 21.52 16.68 -9.45
CA PHE A 157 22.04 15.44 -8.89
C PHE A 157 21.42 15.10 -7.52
N ILE A 158 21.18 16.11 -6.69
CA ILE A 158 20.50 15.98 -5.39
C ILE A 158 19.05 15.52 -5.55
N PHE A 159 18.34 15.99 -6.57
CA PHE A 159 16.98 15.54 -6.88
C PHE A 159 16.92 14.19 -7.58
N ALA A 160 17.92 13.86 -8.40
CA ALA A 160 17.96 12.60 -9.13
C ALA A 160 18.12 11.40 -8.20
N ILE A 161 18.91 11.53 -7.12
CA ILE A 161 19.17 10.43 -6.17
C ILE A 161 17.87 9.90 -5.52
N PRO A 162 17.01 10.72 -4.89
CA PRO A 162 15.72 10.28 -4.37
C PRO A 162 14.82 9.66 -5.44
N LEU A 163 14.85 10.17 -6.67
CA LEU A 163 14.05 9.63 -7.78
C LEU A 163 14.51 8.23 -8.18
N PHE A 164 15.82 7.99 -8.28
CA PHE A 164 16.36 6.65 -8.53
C PHE A 164 16.02 5.67 -7.40
N ILE A 165 16.12 6.12 -6.14
CA ILE A 165 15.76 5.30 -4.97
C ILE A 165 14.27 4.93 -5.03
N ALA A 166 13.39 5.87 -5.34
CA ALA A 166 11.95 5.62 -5.48
C ALA A 166 11.63 4.62 -6.61
N LEU A 167 12.31 4.74 -7.76
CA LEU A 167 12.14 3.79 -8.86
C LEU A 167 12.60 2.37 -8.45
N PHE A 168 13.73 2.27 -7.77
CA PHE A 168 14.28 0.98 -7.33
C PHE A 168 13.37 0.31 -6.29
N ASP A 169 12.90 1.07 -5.30
CA ASP A 169 11.99 0.56 -4.28
C ASP A 169 10.64 0.14 -4.89
N SER A 170 10.13 0.88 -5.88
CA SER A 170 8.92 0.50 -6.61
C SER A 170 9.02 -0.87 -7.30
N ILE A 171 10.18 -1.21 -7.86
CA ILE A 171 10.42 -2.54 -8.47
C ILE A 171 10.40 -3.64 -7.40
N ILE A 172 11.01 -3.39 -6.24
CA ILE A 172 11.02 -4.34 -5.11
C ILE A 172 9.60 -4.57 -4.61
N ILE A 173 8.85 -3.49 -4.36
CA ILE A 173 7.46 -3.53 -3.91
C ILE A 173 6.59 -4.26 -4.93
N LEU A 174 6.76 -3.97 -6.23
CA LEU A 174 6.00 -4.63 -7.29
C LEU A 174 6.26 -6.15 -7.34
N ASN A 175 7.53 -6.56 -7.22
CA ASN A 175 7.90 -7.97 -7.15
C ASN A 175 7.33 -8.65 -5.92
N PHE A 176 7.41 -8.00 -4.74
CA PHE A 176 6.85 -8.53 -3.51
C PHE A 176 5.32 -8.67 -3.59
N LEU A 177 4.60 -7.62 -4.03
CA LEU A 177 3.15 -7.66 -4.13
C LEU A 177 2.67 -8.66 -5.18
N THR A 178 3.35 -8.75 -6.32
CA THR A 178 2.91 -9.66 -7.41
C THR A 178 3.23 -11.12 -7.07
N ASN A 179 4.44 -11.43 -6.59
CA ASN A 179 4.83 -12.82 -6.36
C ASN A 179 4.28 -13.39 -5.05
N PHE A 180 4.17 -12.55 -4.01
CA PHE A 180 3.73 -13.00 -2.69
C PHE A 180 2.24 -12.72 -2.49
N ILE A 181 1.82 -11.46 -2.60
CA ILE A 181 0.46 -11.05 -2.20
C ILE A 181 -0.58 -11.38 -3.27
N SER A 182 -0.30 -11.20 -4.57
CA SER A 182 -1.26 -11.50 -5.64
C SER A 182 -1.55 -13.01 -5.73
N ASN A 183 -0.57 -13.86 -5.45
CA ASN A 183 -0.79 -15.31 -5.35
C ASN A 183 -1.68 -15.69 -4.18
N LEU A 184 -1.61 -14.93 -3.07
CA LEU A 184 -2.51 -15.12 -1.94
C LEU A 184 -3.90 -14.58 -2.26
N ILE A 185 -4.03 -13.35 -2.75
CA ILE A 185 -5.32 -12.61 -2.83
C ILE A 185 -6.06 -12.86 -4.14
N GLY A 186 -5.36 -13.25 -5.21
CA GLY A 186 -5.93 -13.36 -6.56
C GLY A 186 -6.25 -12.00 -7.21
N SER A 187 -5.70 -10.89 -6.69
CA SER A 187 -5.89 -9.55 -7.22
C SER A 187 -4.59 -8.90 -7.66
N SER A 188 -4.60 -8.22 -8.81
CA SER A 188 -3.44 -7.52 -9.35
C SER A 188 -3.23 -6.13 -8.72
N PHE A 189 -2.03 -5.88 -8.19
CA PHE A 189 -1.65 -4.57 -7.62
C PHE A 189 -0.87 -3.68 -8.59
N ILE A 190 -0.69 -4.13 -9.83
CA ILE A 190 0.09 -3.44 -10.86
C ILE A 190 -0.45 -2.02 -11.13
N ILE A 191 -1.76 -1.89 -11.32
CA ILE A 191 -2.42 -0.61 -11.67
C ILE A 191 -2.19 0.47 -10.59
N PRO A 192 -2.50 0.24 -9.30
CA PRO A 192 -2.29 1.26 -8.27
C PRO A 192 -0.81 1.63 -8.08
N ILE A 193 0.13 0.69 -8.25
CA ILE A 193 1.58 0.98 -8.20
C ILE A 193 1.99 1.90 -9.36
N PHE A 194 1.51 1.63 -10.58
CA PHE A 194 1.79 2.50 -11.72
C PHE A 194 1.26 3.92 -11.51
N ILE A 195 0.05 4.04 -10.97
CA ILE A 195 -0.55 5.35 -10.66
C ILE A 195 0.28 6.12 -9.63
N SER A 196 0.78 5.46 -8.57
CA SER A 196 1.63 6.14 -7.59
C SER A 196 2.97 6.58 -8.20
N LEU A 197 3.55 5.75 -9.07
CA LEU A 197 4.80 6.04 -9.76
C LEU A 197 4.67 7.24 -10.72
N ILE A 198 3.61 7.28 -11.53
CA ILE A 198 3.30 8.44 -12.40
C ILE A 198 3.10 9.70 -11.55
N SER A 199 2.37 9.62 -10.43
CA SER A 199 2.14 10.76 -9.55
C SER A 199 3.44 11.30 -8.96
N PHE A 200 4.34 10.41 -8.54
CA PHE A 200 5.65 10.79 -8.01
C PHE A 200 6.54 11.47 -9.06
N ILE A 201 6.59 10.92 -10.28
CA ILE A 201 7.31 11.53 -11.41
C ILE A 201 6.74 12.91 -11.72
N PHE A 202 5.42 13.06 -11.71
CA PHE A 202 4.75 14.34 -11.95
C PHE A 202 5.13 15.39 -10.89
N ILE A 203 5.12 15.02 -9.61
CA ILE A 203 5.53 15.92 -8.52
C ILE A 203 6.98 16.36 -8.69
N TYR A 204 7.91 15.43 -8.97
CA TYR A 204 9.32 15.75 -9.20
C TYR A 204 9.53 16.63 -10.44
N PHE A 205 8.73 16.41 -11.49
CA PHE A 205 8.75 17.24 -12.68
C PHE A 205 8.31 18.69 -12.39
N VAL A 206 7.27 18.87 -11.57
CA VAL A 206 6.85 20.20 -11.10
C VAL A 206 7.96 20.89 -10.30
N TYR A 207 8.62 20.17 -9.38
CA TYR A 207 9.77 20.71 -8.63
C TYR A 207 10.93 21.11 -9.54
N TYR A 208 11.21 20.32 -10.58
CA TYR A 208 12.23 20.66 -11.58
C TYR A 208 11.89 21.96 -12.32
N ILE A 209 10.65 22.11 -12.78
CA ILE A 209 10.20 23.35 -13.45
C ILE A 209 10.30 24.56 -12.51
N LEU A 210 9.82 24.43 -11.27
CA LEU A 210 9.89 25.51 -10.28
C LEU A 210 11.35 25.92 -10.01
N THR A 211 12.25 24.94 -9.91
CA THR A 211 13.68 25.18 -9.73
C THR A 211 14.27 25.94 -10.92
N VAL A 212 14.00 25.50 -12.16
CA VAL A 212 14.50 26.15 -13.38
C VAL A 212 13.95 27.57 -13.53
N ASN A 213 12.66 27.78 -13.24
CA ASN A 213 12.03 29.11 -13.32
C ASN A 213 12.57 30.08 -12.26
N THR A 214 12.73 29.62 -11.02
CA THR A 214 13.31 30.43 -9.94
C THR A 214 14.71 30.90 -10.33
N TYR A 215 15.48 30.00 -10.94
CA TYR A 215 16.83 30.30 -11.38
C TYR A 215 16.86 31.28 -12.57
N ASN A 216 15.99 31.13 -13.58
CA ASN A 216 15.85 32.13 -14.66
C ASN A 216 15.52 33.53 -14.12
N THR A 217 14.70 33.60 -13.07
CA THR A 217 14.27 34.87 -12.45
C THR A 217 15.41 35.54 -11.66
N ILE A 218 16.30 34.75 -11.04
CA ILE A 218 17.46 35.25 -10.29
C ILE A 218 18.55 35.83 -11.22
N ILE A 219 18.62 35.42 -12.49
CA ILE A 219 19.62 35.93 -13.45
C ILE A 219 19.07 37.03 -14.34
N SER A 220 17.74 37.15 -14.46
CA SER A 220 17.12 38.31 -15.11
C SER A 220 17.08 39.58 -14.24
N ASN A 221 17.39 39.48 -12.94
CA ASN A 221 17.61 40.59 -12.01
C ASN A 221 19.09 40.72 -11.62
#